data_AF-A0A106Q4A4-F1
#
_entry.id   AF-A0A106Q4A4-F1
#
_cell.length_a   1.000
_cell.length_b   1.000
_cell.length_c   1.000
_cell.angle_alpha   90.00
_cell.angle_beta   90.00
_cell.angle_gamma   90.00
#
_symmetry.space_group_name_H-M   'P 1'
#
loop_
_entity.id
_entity.type
_entity.pdbx_description
1 polymer ?
#
loop_
_entity_poly.entity_id
_entity_poly.type
_entity_poly.pdbx_seq_one_letter_code
_entity_poly.pdbx_strand_id
1 'polypeptide(L)' 'MSRVSHPDCRATAGSIRLHTRLGFTHAGTLAQVGFKFGRWLDAAFYQLTLDTPDQPQDG' A
#
# COMPACT_ATOMS: atom_id res chain seq x y z
N MET A 1 13.38 -9.58 -14.38
CA MET A 1 12.17 -8.84 -13.94
C MET A 1 11.29 -9.80 -13.16
N SER A 2 11.55 -9.94 -11.86
CA SER A 2 10.84 -10.92 -11.04
C SER A 2 9.43 -10.39 -10.75
N ARG A 3 8.40 -11.11 -11.22
CA ARG A 3 7.03 -10.87 -10.75
C ARG A 3 7.04 -11.18 -9.26
N VAL A 4 6.96 -10.14 -8.43
CA VAL A 4 6.61 -10.31 -7.02
C VAL A 4 5.18 -10.81 -7.00
N SER A 5 5.03 -12.13 -7.01
CA SER A 5 3.77 -12.83 -6.77
C SER A 5 3.29 -12.39 -5.39
N HIS A 6 2.30 -11.51 -5.34
CA HIS A 6 1.72 -10.97 -4.11
C HIS A 6 0.98 -12.09 -3.36
N PRO A 7 1.53 -12.64 -2.26
CA PRO A 7 1.00 -13.86 -1.65
C PRO A 7 -0.37 -13.65 -0.96
N ASP A 8 -0.83 -12.41 -0.81
CA ASP A 8 -2.01 -12.11 0.03
C ASP A 8 -3.12 -11.32 -0.67
N CYS A 9 -3.16 -11.30 -2.02
CA CYS A 9 -4.14 -10.49 -2.76
C CYS A 9 -5.60 -10.77 -2.34
N ARG A 10 -5.94 -12.00 -1.94
CA ARG A 10 -7.32 -12.35 -1.53
C ARG A 10 -7.76 -11.76 -0.20
N ALA A 11 -6.87 -11.66 0.80
CA ALA A 11 -7.24 -11.18 2.13
C ALA A 11 -7.55 -9.68 2.13
N THR A 12 -6.90 -8.91 1.25
CA THR A 12 -6.99 -7.44 1.22
C THR A 12 -7.51 -6.88 -0.11
N ALA A 13 -7.92 -7.71 -1.07
CA ALA A 13 -8.46 -7.29 -2.37
C ALA A 13 -9.54 -6.20 -2.27
N GLY A 14 -10.41 -6.28 -1.27
CA GLY A 14 -11.45 -5.28 -1.03
C GLY A 14 -10.87 -3.90 -0.72
N SER A 15 -9.89 -3.84 0.18
CA SER A 15 -9.19 -2.61 0.54
C SER A 15 -8.35 -2.07 -0.63
N ILE A 16 -7.61 -2.94 -1.33
CA ILE A 16 -6.83 -2.56 -2.54
C ILE A 16 -7.74 -1.89 -3.57
N ARG A 17 -8.89 -2.52 -3.88
CA ARG A 17 -9.85 -1.97 -4.84
C ARG A 17 -10.45 -0.66 -4.37
N LEU A 18 -10.74 -0.52 -3.07
CA LEU A 18 -11.24 0.71 -2.49
C LEU A 18 -10.22 1.85 -2.67
N HIS A 19 -8.98 1.67 -2.23
CA HIS A 19 -7.93 2.67 -2.35
C HIS A 19 -7.70 3.07 -3.82
N THR A 20 -7.61 2.10 -4.72
CA THR A 20 -7.42 2.35 -6.16
C THR A 20 -8.58 3.19 -6.74
N ARG A 21 -9.82 2.91 -6.35
CA ARG A 21 -10.98 3.70 -6.82
C ARG A 21 -11.01 5.13 -6.27
N LEU A 22 -10.44 5.35 -5.09
CA LEU A 22 -10.32 6.67 -4.48
C LEU A 22 -9.11 7.47 -4.98
N GLY A 23 -8.40 6.97 -6.00
CA GLY A 23 -7.26 7.67 -6.61
C GLY A 23 -5.91 7.41 -5.94
N PHE A 24 -5.85 6.52 -4.93
CA PHE A 24 -4.57 6.12 -4.37
C PHE A 24 -3.77 5.28 -5.37
N THR A 25 -2.46 5.48 -5.40
CA THR A 25 -1.50 4.73 -6.20
C THR A 25 -0.64 3.84 -5.30
N HIS A 26 -0.26 2.65 -5.78
CA HIS A 26 0.65 1.77 -5.05
C HIS A 26 2.04 2.42 -4.96
N ALA A 27 2.52 2.64 -3.74
CA ALA A 27 3.79 3.30 -3.44
C ALA A 27 4.91 2.29 -3.14
N GLY A 28 4.57 1.03 -2.87
CA GLY A 28 5.53 -0.03 -2.59
C GLY A 28 4.98 -1.12 -1.68
N THR A 29 5.74 -2.20 -1.56
CA THR A 29 5.42 -3.31 -0.65
C THR A 29 6.68 -3.71 0.10
N LEU A 30 6.60 -3.74 1.43
CA LEU A 30 7.63 -4.30 2.27
C LEU A 30 7.31 -5.77 2.54
N ALA A 31 8.21 -6.67 2.14
CA ALA A 31 8.00 -8.10 2.26
C ALA A 31 8.29 -8.59 3.69
N GLN A 32 7.43 -9.47 4.22
CA GLN A 32 7.63 -10.18 5.49
C GLN A 32 7.95 -9.28 6.70
N VAL A 33 7.37 -8.08 6.76
CA VAL A 33 7.59 -7.13 7.86
C VAL A 33 6.64 -7.31 9.04
N GLY A 34 5.57 -8.10 8.86
CA GLY A 34 4.64 -8.46 9.94
C GLY A 34 4.60 -9.96 10.17
N PHE A 35 4.28 -10.39 11.40
CA PHE A 35 3.98 -11.78 11.72
C PHE A 35 2.68 -11.86 12.51
N LYS A 36 1.67 -12.57 11.98
CA LYS A 36 0.36 -12.73 12.63
C LYS A 36 -0.31 -14.03 12.22
N PHE A 37 -0.98 -14.68 13.17
CA PHE A 37 -1.68 -15.95 12.95
C PHE A 37 -0.79 -17.04 12.30
N GLY A 38 0.46 -17.14 12.77
CA GLY A 38 1.40 -18.18 12.35
C GLY A 38 2.01 -17.98 10.96
N ARG A 39 1.92 -16.78 10.36
CA ARG A 39 2.54 -16.49 9.05
C ARG A 39 3.16 -15.10 8.99
N TRP A 40 4.16 -14.98 8.12
CA TRP A 40 4.69 -13.69 7.69
C TRP A 40 3.71 -12.97 6.77
N LEU A 41 3.70 -11.64 6.86
CA LEU A 41 2.81 -10.74 6.13
C LEU A 41 3.63 -9.66 5.44
N ASP A 42 3.17 -9.30 4.24
CA ASP A 42 3.68 -8.16 3.49
C ASP A 42 2.86 -6.91 3.85
N ALA A 43 3.51 -5.75 3.88
CA ALA A 43 2.85 -4.46 4.08
C ALA A 43 2.87 -3.67 2.75
N ALA A 44 1.71 -3.51 2.13
CA ALA A 44 1.55 -2.68 0.94
C ALA A 44 1.18 -1.24 1.34
N PHE A 45 1.86 -0.28 0.71
CA PHE A 45 1.63 1.14 0.90
C PHE A 45 0.92 1.70 -0.33
N TYR A 46 -0.15 2.45 -0.07
CA TYR A 46 -0.91 3.19 -1.07
C TYR A 46 -0.89 4.67 -0.70
N GLN A 47 -0.61 5.53 -1.67
CA GLN A 47 -0.48 6.97 -1.49
C GLN A 47 -1.48 7.71 -2.37
N LEU A 48 -2.15 8.71 -1.80
CA LEU A 48 -2.90 9.72 -2.52
C LEU A 48 -2.24 11.07 -2.19
N THR A 49 -1.71 11.73 -3.21
CA THR A 49 -1.24 13.12 -3.07
C THR A 49 -2.46 14.03 -3.22
N LEU A 50 -2.69 14.88 -2.23
CA LEU A 50 -3.78 15.85 -2.23
C LEU A 50 -3.31 17.19 -2.79
N ASP A 51 -4.26 18.01 -3.24
CA ASP A 51 -3.97 19.40 -3.56
C ASP A 51 -3.57 20.16 -2.28
N THR A 52 -2.42 20.80 -2.32
CA THR A 52 -1.84 21.57 -1.21
C THR A 52 -1.40 22.95 -1.71
N PRO A 53 -1.19 23.93 -0.82
CA PRO A 53 -0.51 25.16 -1.20
C PRO A 53 0.87 24.88 -1.81
N ASP A 54 1.27 25.66 -2.81
CA ASP A 54 2.59 25.52 -3.48
C ASP A 54 3.78 25.78 -2.54
N GLN A 55 3.52 26.50 -1.44
CA GLN A 55 4.53 26.89 -0.47
C GLN A 55 4.24 26.21 0.87
N PRO A 56 4.67 24.96 1.08
CA PRO A 56 4.66 24.36 2.40
C PRO A 56 5.56 25.19 3.33
N GLN A 57 5.09 25.43 4.57
CA GLN A 57 5.85 26.15 5.59
C GLN A 57 6.29 25.16 6.67
N ASP A 58 7.55 25.27 7.09
CA ASP A 58 8.04 24.59 8.28
C ASP A 58 7.46 25.25 9.54
N GLY A 59 7.34 24.45 10.62
CA GLY A 59 6.84 24.90 11.93
C GLY A 59 7.93 25.48 12.83
#